data_AF-A0A9D5RN57-F1
#
_entry.id   AF-A0A9D5RN57-F1
#
_cell.length_a   1.000
_cell.length_b   1.000
_cell.length_c   1.000
_cell.angle_alpha   90.00
_cell.angle_beta   90.00
_cell.angle_gamma   90.00
#
_symmetry.space_group_name_H-M   'P 1'
#
loop_
_entity.id
_entity.type
_entity.pdbx_description
1 polymer ?
#
loop_
_entity_poly.entity_id
_entity_poly.type
_entity_poly.pdbx_seq_one_letter_code
_entity_poly.pdbx_strand_id
1 'polypeptide(L)'
;MDRLTVTGTKFLTPAIASKQELIAEIERHQKYYDRLAEYEDTGLTPEEITSIIKEGVPSWIPKYLEYRDAEEQGLLIKLPCKVGDTVYWISHFKKGINSGTVNSIRISKFGFDLEVSNGNALFWREQEKIFFTREEAEKSIETN
;
A
#
# COMPACT_ATOMS: atom_id res chain seq x y z
N MET A 1 25.85 28.94 -5.73
CA MET A 1 24.77 28.53 -6.64
C MET A 1 25.23 28.85 -8.04
N ASP A 2 25.79 27.84 -8.72
CA ASP A 2 26.24 27.98 -10.09
C ASP A 2 25.04 28.24 -11.00
N ARG A 3 25.12 29.33 -11.75
CA ARG A 3 24.13 29.70 -12.75
C ARG A 3 24.12 28.60 -13.81
N LEU A 4 22.96 27.97 -14.02
CA LEU A 4 22.68 27.15 -15.19
C LEU A 4 22.94 27.98 -16.46
N THR A 5 24.15 27.89 -17.00
CA THR A 5 24.44 28.36 -18.34
C THR A 5 23.83 27.32 -19.28
N VAL A 6 22.65 27.61 -19.81
CA VAL A 6 22.10 26.84 -20.93
C VAL A 6 22.99 27.14 -22.14
N THR A 7 24.01 26.31 -22.33
CA THR A 7 24.96 26.40 -23.44
C THR A 7 24.22 26.07 -24.72
N GLY A 8 23.81 27.10 -25.48
CA GLY A 8 23.29 26.93 -26.84
C GLY A 8 22.12 27.83 -27.23
N THR A 9 21.48 28.56 -26.32
CA THR A 9 20.39 29.48 -26.66
C THR A 9 20.94 30.87 -26.96
N LYS A 10 20.99 31.23 -28.25
CA LYS A 10 20.99 32.64 -28.66
C LYS A 10 19.62 33.20 -28.28
N PHE A 11 19.52 33.90 -27.15
CA PHE A 11 18.36 34.74 -26.88
C PHE A 11 18.21 35.72 -28.05
N LEU A 12 17.07 35.70 -28.73
CA LEU A 12 16.79 36.67 -29.77
C LEU A 12 16.79 38.06 -29.13
N THR A 13 17.76 38.90 -29.48
CA THR A 13 17.70 40.32 -29.11
C THR A 13 16.42 40.89 -29.74
N PRO A 14 15.52 41.53 -28.96
CA PRO A 14 14.18 41.91 -29.41
C PRO A 14 14.14 42.90 -30.58
N ALA A 15 15.28 43.42 -31.02
CA ALA A 15 15.38 44.36 -32.13
C ALA A 15 15.24 43.75 -33.54
N ILE A 16 15.23 42.42 -33.72
CA ILE A 16 15.24 41.77 -35.07
C ILE A 16 14.22 40.62 -35.23
N ALA A 17 13.60 40.10 -34.16
CA ALA A 17 12.72 38.93 -34.26
C ALA A 17 11.32 39.28 -34.80
N SER A 18 10.87 38.54 -35.81
CA SER A 18 9.50 38.59 -36.32
C SER A 18 8.50 38.06 -35.30
N LYS A 19 7.23 38.48 -35.41
CA LYS A 19 6.14 38.02 -34.53
C LYS A 19 6.03 36.49 -34.46
N GLN A 20 6.27 35.80 -35.57
CA GLN A 20 6.22 34.33 -35.63
C GLN A 20 7.38 33.68 -34.86
N GLU A 21 8.57 34.26 -34.89
CA GLU A 21 9.72 33.78 -34.11
C GLU A 21 9.52 33.97 -32.60
N LEU A 22 8.90 35.07 -32.19
CA LEU A 22 8.54 35.30 -30.78
C LEU A 22 7.48 34.32 -30.28
N ILE A 23 6.47 34.00 -31.09
CA ILE A 23 5.46 32.98 -30.76
C ILE A 23 6.12 31.62 -30.60
N ALA A 24 7.01 31.24 -31.51
CA ALA A 24 7.73 29.97 -31.44
C ALA A 24 8.60 29.85 -30.17
N GLU A 25 9.25 30.94 -29.74
CA GLU A 25 10.05 30.94 -28.51
C GLU A 25 9.17 30.88 -27.24
N ILE A 26 7.99 31.53 -27.25
CA ILE A 26 7.01 31.43 -26.15
C ILE A 26 6.49 29.99 -26.04
N GLU A 27 6.09 29.36 -27.15
CA GLU A 27 5.66 27.96 -27.18
C GLU A 27 6.75 27.03 -26.66
N ARG A 28 8.01 27.31 -27.01
CA ARG A 28 9.17 26.57 -26.51
C ARG A 28 9.34 26.72 -25.00
N HIS A 29 9.20 27.93 -24.46
CA HIS A 29 9.24 28.18 -23.02
C HIS A 29 8.09 27.53 -22.29
N GLN A 30 6.88 27.59 -22.85
CA GLN A 30 5.69 26.91 -22.31
C GLN A 30 5.97 25.42 -22.13
N LYS A 31 6.54 24.78 -23.15
CA LYS A 31 6.94 23.37 -23.08
C LYS A 31 7.97 23.07 -21.98
N TYR A 32 8.88 23.99 -21.68
CA TYR A 32 9.81 23.82 -20.56
C TYR A 32 9.12 23.99 -19.20
N TYR A 33 8.16 24.92 -19.10
CA TYR A 33 7.34 25.09 -17.90
C TYR A 33 6.47 23.86 -17.63
N ASP A 34 5.79 23.33 -18.64
CA ASP A 34 4.92 22.15 -18.50
C ASP A 34 5.74 20.95 -18.01
N ARG A 35 6.93 20.73 -18.57
CA ARG A 35 7.84 19.68 -18.11
C ARG A 35 8.34 19.90 -16.68
N LEU A 36 8.60 21.14 -16.28
CA LEU A 36 9.04 21.44 -14.92
C LEU A 36 7.91 21.21 -13.92
N ALA A 37 6.68 21.60 -14.27
CA ALA A 37 5.50 21.36 -13.46
C ALA A 37 5.27 19.86 -13.23
N GLU A 38 5.40 19.02 -14.27
CA GLU A 38 5.33 17.56 -14.13
C GLU A 38 6.36 17.00 -13.12
N TYR A 39 7.58 17.56 -13.07
CA TYR A 39 8.59 17.16 -12.08
C TYR A 39 8.23 17.65 -10.66
N GLU A 40 7.78 18.89 -10.51
CA GLU A 40 7.39 19.45 -9.21
C GLU A 40 6.18 18.69 -8.62
N ASP A 41 5.25 18.26 -9.46
CA ASP A 41 4.09 17.44 -9.06
C ASP A 41 4.49 16.05 -8.52
N THR A 42 5.69 15.55 -8.83
CA THR A 42 6.19 14.30 -8.23
C THR A 42 6.49 14.44 -6.73
N GLY A 43 6.68 15.66 -6.22
CA GLY A 43 7.05 15.94 -4.84
C GLY A 43 8.46 15.45 -4.45
N LEU A 44 9.26 15.01 -5.42
CA LEU A 44 10.61 14.49 -5.22
C LEU A 44 11.65 15.59 -5.38
N THR A 45 12.66 15.57 -4.52
CA THR A 45 13.85 16.43 -4.65
C THR A 45 14.79 15.91 -5.74
N PRO A 46 15.61 16.78 -6.37
CA PRO A 46 16.64 16.36 -7.32
C PRO A 46 17.61 15.32 -6.74
N GLU A 47 17.93 15.40 -5.45
CA GLU A 47 18.78 14.45 -4.73
C GLU A 47 18.14 13.06 -4.61
N GLU A 48 16.83 12.98 -4.35
CA GLU A 48 16.07 11.72 -4.31
C GLU A 48 16.00 11.06 -5.68
N ILE A 49 15.73 11.84 -6.73
CA ILE A 49 15.73 11.34 -8.12
C ILE A 49 17.12 10.81 -8.49
N THR A 50 18.18 11.54 -8.14
CA THR A 50 19.56 11.12 -8.41
C THR A 50 19.90 9.83 -7.67
N SER A 51 19.45 9.69 -6.42
CA SER A 51 19.63 8.47 -5.64
C SER A 51 18.90 7.28 -6.28
N ILE A 52 17.66 7.44 -6.72
CA ILE A 52 16.89 6.39 -7.43
C ILE A 52 17.58 5.98 -8.73
N ILE A 53 18.09 6.92 -9.51
CA ILE A 53 18.79 6.62 -10.77
C ILE A 53 20.11 5.87 -10.50
N LYS A 54 20.83 6.26 -9.44
CA LYS A 54 22.14 5.71 -9.09
C LYS A 54 22.05 4.33 -8.45
N GLU A 55 21.10 4.14 -7.53
CA GLU A 55 20.91 2.90 -6.79
C GLU A 55 19.96 1.93 -7.53
N GLY A 56 19.24 2.45 -8.53
CA GLY A 56 18.20 1.73 -9.25
C GLY A 56 16.88 1.77 -8.50
N VAL A 57 15.78 1.56 -9.23
CA VAL A 57 14.47 1.38 -8.62
C VAL A 57 14.50 0.12 -7.75
N PRO A 58 14.17 0.21 -6.45
CA PRO A 58 14.16 -0.96 -5.59
C PRO A 58 13.28 -2.08 -6.13
N SER A 59 13.74 -3.32 -6.01
CA SER A 59 13.05 -4.50 -6.57
C SER A 59 11.63 -4.72 -6.03
N TRP A 60 11.26 -4.10 -4.90
CA TRP A 60 9.94 -4.18 -4.30
C TRP A 60 8.93 -3.19 -4.90
N ILE A 61 9.36 -2.15 -5.63
CA ILE A 61 8.45 -1.13 -6.19
C ILE A 61 7.43 -1.73 -7.16
N PRO A 62 7.81 -2.58 -8.14
CA PRO A 62 6.83 -3.20 -9.03
C PRO A 62 5.76 -3.98 -8.27
N LYS A 63 6.18 -4.74 -7.26
CA LYS A 63 5.29 -5.54 -6.40
C LYS A 63 4.37 -4.65 -5.54
N TYR A 64 4.85 -3.51 -5.09
CA TYR A 64 4.03 -2.53 -4.38
C TYR A 64 2.95 -1.93 -5.28
N LEU A 65 3.30 -1.57 -6.53
CA LEU A 65 2.33 -1.08 -7.51
C LEU A 65 1.28 -2.14 -7.83
N GLU A 66 1.67 -3.40 -8.02
CA GLU A 66 0.72 -4.52 -8.20
C GLU A 66 -0.26 -4.63 -7.01
N TYR A 67 0.22 -4.47 -5.78
CA TYR A 67 -0.66 -4.50 -4.60
C TYR A 67 -1.61 -3.32 -4.52
N ARG A 68 -1.12 -2.10 -4.83
CA ARG A 68 -1.96 -0.91 -4.84
C ARG A 68 -3.06 -1.01 -5.90
N ASP A 69 -2.71 -1.46 -7.10
CA ASP A 69 -3.68 -1.63 -8.18
C ASP A 69 -4.71 -2.74 -7.84
N ALA A 70 -4.28 -3.81 -7.15
CA ALA A 70 -5.18 -4.83 -6.63
C ALA A 70 -6.09 -4.30 -5.51
N GLU A 71 -5.63 -3.36 -4.69
CA GLU A 71 -6.44 -2.70 -3.66
C GLU A 71 -7.53 -1.82 -4.30
N GLU A 72 -7.19 -1.01 -5.30
CA GLU A 72 -8.13 -0.16 -6.04
C GLU A 72 -9.20 -0.99 -6.78
N GLN A 73 -8.83 -2.17 -7.28
CA GLN A 73 -9.75 -3.12 -7.91
C GLN A 73 -10.58 -3.95 -6.91
N GLY A 74 -10.32 -3.83 -5.61
CA GLY A 74 -11.00 -4.61 -4.58
C GLY A 74 -10.67 -6.11 -4.59
N LEU A 75 -9.49 -6.49 -5.11
CA LEU A 75 -9.02 -7.87 -5.18
C LEU A 75 -8.31 -8.32 -3.89
N LEU A 76 -7.86 -7.38 -3.06
CA LEU A 76 -7.25 -7.68 -1.77
C LEU A 76 -8.31 -7.86 -0.68
N ILE A 77 -8.15 -8.93 0.10
CA ILE A 77 -8.98 -9.22 1.27
C ILE A 77 -8.19 -9.00 2.56
N LYS A 78 -8.83 -8.40 3.56
CA LYS A 78 -8.26 -8.30 4.90
C LYS A 78 -8.58 -9.59 5.67
N LEU A 79 -7.54 -10.36 5.98
CA LEU A 79 -7.68 -11.53 6.84
C LEU A 79 -8.00 -11.10 8.28
N PRO A 80 -8.80 -11.88 9.03
CA PRO A 80 -9.16 -11.56 10.41
C PRO A 80 -7.98 -11.69 11.39
N CYS A 81 -7.05 -12.60 11.11
CA CYS A 81 -5.85 -12.83 11.90
C CYS A 81 -4.75 -13.46 11.04
N LYS A 82 -3.57 -13.66 11.63
CA LYS A 82 -2.45 -14.35 11.00
C LYS A 82 -2.50 -15.84 11.33
N VAL A 83 -1.99 -16.65 10.41
CA VAL A 83 -1.67 -18.05 10.70
C VAL A 83 -0.56 -18.06 11.76
N GLY A 84 -0.73 -18.85 12.81
CA GLY A 84 0.12 -18.89 14.00
C GLY A 84 -0.39 -18.06 15.18
N ASP A 85 -1.43 -17.24 14.99
CA ASP A 85 -2.01 -16.48 16.10
C ASP A 85 -2.72 -17.40 17.10
N THR A 86 -2.69 -17.02 18.38
CA THR A 86 -3.48 -17.68 19.42
C THR A 86 -4.87 -17.06 19.47
N VAL A 87 -5.88 -17.91 19.40
CA VAL A 87 -7.28 -17.53 19.41
C VAL A 87 -8.03 -18.28 20.50
N TYR A 88 -9.14 -17.70 20.94
CA TYR A 88 -9.97 -18.22 22.02
C TYR A 88 -11.40 -18.47 21.55
N TRP A 89 -12.05 -19.51 22.06
CA TRP A 89 -13.47 -19.78 21.79
C TRP A 89 -14.15 -20.42 23.00
N ILE A 90 -15.46 -20.23 23.09
CA ILE A 90 -16.27 -20.76 24.18
C ILE A 90 -16.63 -22.24 23.89
N SER A 91 -16.42 -23.11 24.86
CA SER A 91 -16.84 -24.52 24.78
C SER A 91 -18.35 -24.66 24.97
N HIS A 92 -18.99 -25.51 24.15
CA HIS A 92 -20.43 -25.79 24.25
C HIS A 92 -20.82 -26.61 25.49
N PHE A 93 -19.90 -27.42 26.05
CA PHE A 93 -20.23 -28.42 27.07
C PHE A 93 -19.96 -27.98 28.51
N LYS A 94 -18.99 -27.10 28.70
CA LYS A 94 -18.63 -26.50 29.98
C LYS A 94 -18.38 -25.05 29.65
N LYS A 95 -19.07 -24.07 30.27
CA LYS A 95 -18.88 -22.61 30.07
C LYS A 95 -17.42 -22.22 30.35
N GLY A 96 -16.52 -22.56 29.45
CA GLY A 96 -15.08 -22.58 29.64
C GLY A 96 -14.43 -22.21 28.34
N ILE A 97 -13.35 -21.44 28.45
CA ILE A 97 -12.66 -20.86 27.31
C ILE A 97 -11.57 -21.83 26.90
N ASN A 98 -11.63 -22.25 25.65
CA ASN A 98 -10.52 -22.95 25.02
C ASN A 98 -9.65 -21.94 24.29
N SER A 99 -8.38 -22.26 24.17
CA SER A 99 -7.43 -21.52 23.35
C SER A 99 -6.76 -22.47 22.35
N GLY A 100 -6.23 -21.92 21.27
CA GLY A 100 -5.48 -22.70 20.30
C GLY A 100 -4.83 -21.84 19.24
N THR A 101 -3.99 -22.46 18.42
CA THR A 101 -3.21 -21.78 17.39
C THR A 101 -3.83 -21.96 16.02
N VAL A 102 -3.97 -20.86 15.27
CA VAL A 102 -4.49 -20.89 13.89
C VAL A 102 -3.48 -21.57 12.97
N ASN A 103 -3.89 -22.64 12.31
CA ASN A 103 -3.06 -23.37 11.35
C ASN A 103 -3.34 -22.95 9.90
N SER A 104 -4.61 -22.71 9.58
CA SER A 104 -5.03 -22.30 8.24
C SER A 104 -6.30 -21.46 8.29
N ILE A 105 -6.47 -20.59 7.29
CA ILE A 105 -7.65 -19.74 7.11
C ILE A 105 -8.29 -20.13 5.78
N ARG A 106 -9.57 -20.48 5.80
CA ARG A 106 -10.35 -20.81 4.63
C ARG A 106 -11.39 -19.71 4.39
N ILE A 107 -11.58 -19.35 3.14
CA ILE A 107 -12.66 -18.45 2.71
C ILE A 107 -13.83 -19.32 2.25
N SER A 108 -14.99 -19.13 2.86
CA SER A 108 -16.24 -19.81 2.52
C SER A 108 -17.32 -18.80 2.11
N LYS A 109 -18.49 -19.28 1.69
CA LYS A 109 -19.63 -18.40 1.34
C LYS A 109 -20.12 -17.56 2.52
N PHE A 110 -19.80 -17.96 3.75
CA PHE A 110 -20.26 -17.32 4.98
C PHE A 110 -19.19 -16.48 5.67
N GLY A 111 -18.00 -16.35 5.07
CA GLY A 111 -16.88 -15.58 5.62
C GLY A 111 -15.62 -16.41 5.79
N PHE A 112 -14.94 -16.23 6.93
CA PHE A 112 -13.69 -16.91 7.22
C PHE A 112 -13.89 -18.06 8.21
N ASP A 113 -13.38 -19.23 7.84
CA ASP A 113 -13.30 -20.40 8.70
C ASP A 113 -11.84 -20.62 9.11
N LEU A 114 -11.62 -20.76 10.41
CA LEU A 114 -10.30 -20.93 11.01
C LEU A 114 -10.12 -22.38 11.45
N GLU A 115 -9.03 -23.00 10.99
CA GLU A 115 -8.56 -24.27 11.55
C GLU A 115 -7.63 -23.97 12.72
N VAL A 116 -8.00 -24.46 13.89
CA VAL A 116 -7.31 -24.16 15.14
C VAL A 116 -6.86 -25.45 15.82
N SER A 117 -5.60 -25.51 16.21
CA SER A 117 -5.04 -26.61 16.99
C SER A 117 -5.05 -26.29 18.48
N ASN A 118 -5.48 -27.25 19.30
CA ASN A 118 -5.33 -27.20 20.75
C ASN A 118 -4.77 -28.54 21.23
N GLY A 119 -3.49 -28.55 21.56
CA GLY A 119 -2.74 -29.78 21.80
C GLY A 119 -2.77 -30.68 20.55
N ASN A 120 -3.18 -31.94 20.73
CA ASN A 120 -3.26 -32.92 19.64
C ASN A 120 -4.61 -32.90 18.89
N ALA A 121 -5.51 -31.97 19.22
CA ALA A 121 -6.83 -31.88 18.60
C ALA A 121 -6.89 -30.71 17.61
N LEU A 122 -7.60 -30.93 16.49
CA LEU A 122 -7.88 -29.93 15.47
C LEU A 122 -9.37 -29.57 15.49
N PHE A 123 -9.66 -28.29 15.39
CA PHE A 123 -11.02 -27.75 15.42
C PHE A 123 -11.23 -26.80 14.24
N TRP A 124 -12.39 -26.91 13.62
CA TRP A 124 -12.89 -25.90 12.70
C TRP A 124 -13.82 -24.94 13.45
N ARG A 125 -13.60 -23.65 13.26
CA ARG A 125 -14.32 -22.58 13.93
C ARG A 125 -14.58 -21.44 12.96
N GLU A 126 -15.83 -20.99 12.92
CA GLU A 126 -16.20 -19.75 12.24
C GLU A 126 -15.54 -18.57 12.95
N GLN A 127 -15.04 -17.59 12.18
CA GLN A 127 -14.41 -16.40 12.72
C GLN A 127 -15.30 -15.65 13.74
N GLU A 128 -16.61 -15.58 13.50
CA GLU A 128 -17.54 -14.86 14.39
C GLU A 128 -17.62 -15.44 15.81
N LYS A 129 -17.23 -16.71 15.98
CA LYS A 129 -17.23 -17.42 17.27
C LYS A 129 -15.86 -17.43 17.93
N ILE A 130 -14.90 -16.71 17.34
CA ILE A 130 -13.51 -16.64 17.78
C ILE A 130 -13.22 -15.25 18.37
N PHE A 131 -12.47 -15.25 19.46
CA PHE A 131 -11.94 -14.07 20.12
C PHE A 131 -10.43 -14.04 20.00
N PHE A 132 -9.85 -12.85 19.84
CA PHE A 132 -8.39 -12.69 19.73
C PHE A 132 -7.74 -12.51 21.09
N THR A 133 -8.53 -12.17 22.11
CA THR A 133 -8.08 -12.10 23.50
C THR A 133 -8.94 -12.95 24.42
N ARG A 134 -8.36 -13.37 25.52
CA ARG A 134 -9.07 -14.11 26.57
C ARG A 134 -10.13 -13.25 27.26
N GLU A 135 -9.84 -11.97 27.49
CA GLU A 135 -10.76 -11.04 28.17
C GLU A 135 -12.06 -10.84 27.36
N GLU A 136 -11.95 -10.71 26.03
CA GLU A 136 -13.12 -10.66 25.15
C GLU A 136 -13.99 -11.91 25.28
N ALA A 137 -13.35 -13.09 25.31
CA ALA A 137 -14.06 -14.36 25.48
C ALA A 137 -14.75 -14.46 26.85
N GLU A 138 -14.13 -13.96 27.92
CA GLU A 138 -14.71 -13.96 29.28
C GLU A 138 -15.96 -13.06 29.34
N LYS A 139 -15.90 -11.85 28.79
CA LYS A 139 -17.06 -10.93 28.72
C LYS A 139 -18.25 -11.53 27.96
N SER A 140 -17.99 -12.28 26.89
CA SER A 140 -19.04 -12.96 26.13
C SER A 140 -19.74 -14.09 26.91
N ILE A 141 -19.09 -14.66 27.94
CA ILE A 141 -19.73 -15.63 28.85
C ILE A 141 -20.56 -14.91 29.91
N GLU A 142 -20.10 -13.78 30.44
CA GLU A 142 -20.79 -13.02 31.50
C GLU A 142 -22.08 -12.35 31.01
N THR A 143 -22.14 -12.02 29.72
CA THR A 143 -23.29 -11.33 29.10
C THR A 143 -24.42 -12.31 28.67
N ASN A 144 -24.25 -13.63 28.86
CA ASN A 144 -25.10 -14.69 28.28
C ASN A 144 -25.62 -15.71 29.32
#